data_AF-A0A9D1KP22-F1
#
_entry.id   AF-A0A9D1KP22-F1
#
_cell.length_a   1.000
_cell.length_b   1.000
_cell.length_c   1.000
_cell.angle_alpha   90.00
_cell.angle_beta   90.00
_cell.angle_gamma   90.00
#
_symmetry.space_group_name_H-M   'P 1'
#
loop_
_entity.id
_entity.type
_entity.pdbx_description
1 polymer ?
#
loop_
_entity_poly.entity_id
_entity_poly.type
_entity_poly.pdbx_seq_one_letter_code
_entity_poly.pdbx_strand_id
1 'polypeptide(L)'
;DVNEALDILRFAPQAASEPVYKVVASAVANAESNENLRADDLYLSQAFVDEGVTMRRIRARAKGSASRILKRGSHITVVVEPRSNDTKKGA
;
A
#
# COMPACT_ATOMS: atom_id res chain seq x y z
N ASP A 1 -1.13 10.18 -11.28
CA ASP A 1 -2.46 9.53 -11.41
C ASP A 1 -2.39 8.04 -11.08
N VAL A 2 -3.52 7.30 -11.05
CA VAL A 2 -3.52 5.85 -10.73
C VAL A 2 -2.75 5.03 -11.76
N ASN A 3 -2.97 5.25 -13.07
CA ASN A 3 -2.29 4.50 -14.12
C ASN A 3 -0.76 4.68 -14.06
N GLU A 4 -0.32 5.93 -13.87
CA GLU A 4 1.09 6.26 -13.65
C GLU A 4 1.67 5.56 -12.40
N ALA A 5 0.93 5.53 -11.30
CA ALA A 5 1.36 4.85 -10.09
C ALA A 5 1.52 3.33 -10.30
N LEU A 6 0.61 2.70 -11.04
CA LEU A 6 0.71 1.28 -11.40
C LEU A 6 1.94 1.00 -12.25
N ASP A 7 2.26 1.86 -13.22
CA ASP A 7 3.46 1.72 -14.06
C ASP A 7 4.74 1.87 -13.24
N ILE A 8 4.81 2.88 -12.38
CA ILE A 8 5.97 3.08 -11.48
C ILE A 8 6.16 1.85 -10.59
N LEU A 9 5.08 1.34 -9.98
CA LEU A 9 5.15 0.16 -9.12
C LEU A 9 5.50 -1.11 -9.90
N ARG A 10 5.10 -1.21 -11.17
CA ARG A 10 5.41 -2.37 -12.01
C ARG A 10 6.91 -2.50 -12.30
N PHE A 11 7.61 -1.38 -12.47
CA PHE A 11 9.03 -1.34 -12.82
C PHE A 11 9.95 -0.96 -11.66
N ALA A 12 9.41 -0.64 -10.49
CA ALA A 12 10.21 -0.34 -9.31
C ALA A 12 11.00 -1.58 -8.85
N PRO A 13 12.32 -1.45 -8.58
CA PRO A 13 13.19 -2.57 -8.22
C PRO A 13 13.05 -3.06 -6.77
N GLN A 14 12.15 -2.44 -5.99
CA GLN A 14 11.99 -2.72 -4.57
C GLN A 14 11.08 -3.94 -4.36
N ALA A 15 11.40 -4.83 -3.42
CA ALA A 15 10.54 -5.97 -3.10
C ALA A 15 9.13 -5.56 -2.59
N ALA A 16 9.01 -4.34 -2.06
CA ALA A 16 7.74 -3.77 -1.63
C ALA A 16 6.82 -3.35 -2.80
N SER A 17 7.32 -3.30 -4.04
CA SER A 17 6.53 -2.85 -5.19
C SER A 17 5.40 -3.82 -5.52
N GLU A 18 5.66 -5.13 -5.49
CA GLU A 18 4.67 -6.16 -5.78
C GLU A 18 3.45 -6.14 -4.84
N PRO A 19 3.60 -6.13 -3.50
CA PRO A 19 2.44 -6.06 -2.62
C PRO A 19 1.68 -4.73 -2.74
N VAL A 20 2.38 -3.59 -2.88
CA VAL A 20 1.72 -2.29 -3.02
C VAL A 20 0.96 -2.21 -4.35
N TYR A 21 1.53 -2.73 -5.45
CA TYR A 21 0.86 -2.83 -6.74
C TYR A 21 -0.48 -3.57 -6.63
N LYS A 22 -0.49 -4.73 -5.94
CA LYS A 22 -1.71 -5.52 -5.73
C LYS A 22 -2.76 -4.75 -4.94
N VAL A 23 -2.36 -4.00 -3.92
CA VAL A 23 -3.28 -3.18 -3.10
C VAL A 23 -3.86 -2.04 -3.93
N VAL A 24 -3.05 -1.32 -4.70
CA VAL A 24 -3.52 -0.25 -5.59
C VAL A 24 -4.48 -0.80 -6.65
N ALA A 25 -4.12 -1.89 -7.33
CA ALA A 25 -4.99 -2.53 -8.31
C ALA A 25 -6.32 -3.00 -7.70
N SER A 26 -6.29 -3.53 -6.47
CA SER A 26 -7.52 -3.89 -5.74
C SER A 26 -8.36 -2.68 -5.37
N ALA A 27 -7.74 -1.56 -4.98
CA ALA A 27 -8.48 -0.34 -4.65
C ALA A 27 -9.20 0.23 -5.87
N VAL A 28 -8.55 0.21 -7.04
CA VAL A 28 -9.17 0.61 -8.32
C VAL A 28 -10.34 -0.31 -8.67
N ALA A 29 -10.14 -1.63 -8.60
CA ALA A 29 -11.22 -2.59 -8.89
C ALA A 29 -12.43 -2.41 -7.96
N ASN A 30 -12.19 -2.08 -6.68
CA ASN A 30 -13.26 -1.80 -5.73
C ASN A 30 -14.00 -0.49 -6.08
N ALA A 31 -13.27 0.55 -6.49
CA ALA A 31 -13.87 1.82 -6.93
C ALA A 31 -14.71 1.64 -8.20
N GLU A 32 -14.27 0.82 -9.15
CA GLU A 32 -15.03 0.49 -10.36
C GLU A 32 -16.28 -0.32 -10.04
N SER A 33 -16.15 -1.38 -9.24
CA SER A 33 -17.25 -2.33 -8.97
C SER A 33 -18.31 -1.76 -8.04
N ASN A 34 -17.91 -1.04 -6.99
CA ASN A 34 -18.83 -0.60 -5.94
C ASN A 34 -19.35 0.83 -6.18
N GLU A 35 -18.49 1.72 -6.70
CA GLU A 35 -18.80 3.14 -6.86
C GLU A 35 -19.03 3.54 -8.34
N ASN A 36 -18.87 2.61 -9.28
CA ASN A 36 -19.00 2.83 -10.73
C ASN A 36 -18.14 3.99 -11.25
N LEU A 37 -17.00 4.24 -10.60
CA LEU A 37 -16.03 5.23 -11.01
C LEU A 37 -15.15 4.69 -12.15
N ARG A 38 -14.63 5.56 -13.00
CA ARG A 38 -13.67 5.18 -14.06
C ARG A 38 -12.24 5.27 -13.55
N ALA A 39 -11.42 4.27 -13.82
CA ALA A 39 -10.01 4.24 -13.41
C ALA A 39 -9.21 5.48 -13.86
N ASP A 40 -9.49 6.02 -15.05
CA ASP A 40 -8.78 7.18 -15.61
C ASP A 40 -9.03 8.48 -14.83
N ASP A 41 -10.17 8.56 -14.13
CA ASP A 41 -10.54 9.72 -13.34
C ASP A 41 -10.09 9.61 -11.87
N LEU A 42 -9.44 8.49 -11.49
CA LEU A 42 -9.00 8.25 -10.11
C LEU A 42 -7.56 8.74 -9.87
N TYR A 43 -7.34 9.28 -8.67
CA TYR A 43 -6.02 9.58 -8.16
C TYR A 43 -5.82 8.98 -6.77
N LEU A 44 -4.56 8.77 -6.38
CA LEU A 44 -4.21 8.32 -5.03
C LEU A 44 -4.24 9.52 -4.09
N SER A 45 -5.21 9.56 -3.17
CA SER A 45 -5.35 10.61 -2.17
C SER A 45 -4.38 10.38 -1.01
N GLN A 46 -4.35 9.15 -0.48
CA GLN A 46 -3.49 8.79 0.65
C GLN A 46 -2.93 7.38 0.48
N ALA A 47 -1.66 7.20 0.86
CA ALA A 47 -1.02 5.90 0.94
C ALA A 47 -0.08 5.89 2.15
N PHE A 48 -0.33 5.00 3.10
CA PHE A 48 0.48 4.88 4.32
C PHE A 48 0.60 3.44 4.78
N VAL A 49 1.60 3.20 5.64
CA VAL A 49 1.96 1.87 6.13
C VAL A 49 2.11 1.90 7.64
N ASP A 50 1.36 1.04 8.31
CA ASP A 50 1.40 0.89 9.76
C ASP A 50 2.06 -0.42 10.19
N GLU A 51 2.49 -0.48 11.45
CA GLU A 51 3.07 -1.70 12.01
C GLU A 51 1.99 -2.78 12.17
N GLY A 52 2.29 -3.97 11.64
CA GLY A 52 1.48 -5.17 11.84
C GLY A 52 2.03 -6.06 12.94
N VAL A 53 1.51 -7.28 13.05
CA VAL A 53 1.96 -8.23 14.06
C VAL A 53 3.44 -8.57 13.88
N THR A 54 4.22 -8.38 14.94
CA THR A 54 5.64 -8.75 14.95
C THR A 54 5.83 -10.14 15.54
N MET A 55 6.24 -11.09 14.70
CA MET A 55 6.58 -12.45 15.11
C MET A 55 7.99 -12.52 15.70
N ARG A 56 8.12 -13.12 16.89
CA ARG A 56 9.41 -13.30 17.57
C ARG A 56 10.01 -14.67 17.20
N ARG A 57 11.30 -14.69 16.83
CA ARG A 57 12.09 -15.91 16.59
C ARG A 57 13.40 -15.84 17.38
N ILE A 58 13.90 -16.99 17.79
CA ILE A 58 15.19 -17.11 18.48
C ILE A 58 16.26 -17.48 17.46
N ARG A 59 17.41 -16.79 17.51
CA ARG A 59 18.63 -17.15 16.78
C ARG A 59 19.69 -17.54 17.79
N ALA A 60 20.14 -18.80 17.72
CA ALA A 60 21.25 -19.30 18.51
C ALA A 60 22.54 -18.50 18.22
N ARG A 61 23.34 -18.28 19.26
CA ARG A 61 24.63 -17.58 19.22
C ARG A 61 25.68 -18.37 20.03
N ALA A 62 26.93 -17.91 19.98
CA ALA A 62 28.04 -18.58 20.64
C ALA A 62 27.83 -18.72 22.16
N LYS A 63 28.46 -19.73 22.77
CA LYS A 63 28.44 -19.98 24.23
C LYS A 63 27.02 -20.11 24.83
N GLY A 64 26.09 -20.77 24.13
CA GLY A 64 24.72 -21.00 24.61
C GLY A 64 23.84 -19.75 24.67
N SER A 65 24.30 -18.62 24.12
CA SER A 65 23.52 -17.39 24.10
C SER A 65 22.48 -17.39 22.97
N ALA A 66 21.42 -16.59 23.13
CA ALA A 66 20.33 -16.47 22.17
C ALA A 66 20.00 -15.00 21.92
N SER A 67 19.88 -14.63 20.65
CA SER A 67 19.43 -13.30 20.22
C SER A 67 18.06 -13.39 19.57
N ARG A 68 17.25 -12.34 19.67
CA ARG A 68 15.91 -12.32 19.08
C ARG A 68 15.95 -11.76 17.66
N ILE A 69 15.31 -12.44 16.71
CA ILE A 69 14.94 -11.89 15.41
C ILE A 69 13.47 -11.49 15.49
N LEU A 70 13.16 -10.26 15.08
CA LEU A 70 11.80 -9.78 14.91
C LEU A 70 11.43 -9.87 13.43
N LYS A 71 10.42 -10.68 13.09
CA LYS A 71 9.81 -10.74 11.77
C LYS A 71 8.60 -9.80 11.80
N ARG A 72 8.80 -8.57 11.34
CA ARG A 72 7.79 -7.51 11.34
C ARG A 72 6.85 -7.68 10.15
N GLY A 73 5.55 -7.66 10.41
CA GLY A 73 4.52 -7.45 9.38
C GLY A 73 4.13 -5.98 9.31
N SER A 74 3.36 -5.62 8.29
CA SER A 74 2.84 -4.27 8.08
C SER A 74 1.42 -4.31 7.53
N HIS A 75 0.65 -3.27 7.83
CA HIS A 75 -0.64 -2.99 7.20
C HIS A 75 -0.46 -1.89 6.16
N ILE A 76 -0.92 -2.13 4.93
CA ILE A 76 -0.82 -1.18 3.83
C ILE A 76 -2.23 -0.65 3.57
N THR A 77 -2.39 0.67 3.67
CA THR A 77 -3.67 1.34 3.41
C THR A 77 -3.50 2.28 2.23
N VAL A 78 -4.40 2.15 1.25
CA VAL A 78 -4.44 2.98 0.05
C VAL A 78 -5.85 3.54 -0.09
N VAL A 79 -5.94 4.85 -0.34
CA VAL A 79 -7.19 5.57 -0.57
C VAL A 79 -7.14 6.17 -1.98
N VAL A 80 -8.12 5.78 -2.81
CA VAL A 80 -8.34 6.34 -4.15
C VAL A 80 -9.54 7.28 -4.10
N GLU A 81 -9.44 8.40 -4.82
CA GLU A 81 -10.51 9.39 -4.92
C GLU A 81 -10.69 9.81 -6.38
N PRO A 82 -11.92 10.16 -6.81
CA PRO A 82 -12.14 10.75 -8.11
C PRO A 82 -11.62 12.18 -8.16
N ARG A 83 -11.00 12.53 -9.29
CA ARG A 83 -10.49 13.87 -9.57
C ARG A 83 -11.65 14.79 -9.93
N SER A 84 -12.43 15.21 -8.94
CA SER A 84 -13.45 16.24 -9.16
C SER A 84 -12.79 17.61 -9.39
N ASN A 85 -13.19 18.30 -10.45
CA ASN A 85 -12.87 19.71 -10.69
C ASN A 85 -13.77 20.67 -9.88
N ASP A 86 -14.52 20.16 -8.90
CA ASP A 86 -15.45 20.97 -8.13
C ASP A 86 -14.82 21.48 -6.83
N THR A 87 -14.47 22.76 -6.88
CA THR A 87 -14.40 23.67 -5.75
C THR A 87 -15.36 23.32 -4.61
N LYS A 88 -14.82 23.08 -3.42
CA LYS A 88 -15.39 23.65 -2.20
C LYS A 88 -14.46 24.75 -1.68
N LYS A 89 -14.68 25.94 -2.26
CA LYS A 89 -14.55 27.21 -1.58
C LYS A 89 -15.52 27.20 -0.39
N GLY A 90 -15.03 27.47 0.82
CA GLY A 90 -15.84 27.79 2.01
C GLY A 90 -15.95 26.66 3.03
N ALA A 91 -15.14 26.71 4.09
CA ALA A 91 -15.40 27.52 5.29
C ALA A 91 -14.05 27.99 5.88
#